data_AF-U2Y2S9-F1
#
_entry.id   AF-U2Y2S9-F1
#
_cell.length_a   1.000
_cell.length_b   1.000
_cell.length_c   1.000
_cell.angle_alpha   90.00
_cell.angle_beta   90.00
_cell.angle_gamma   90.00
#
_symmetry.space_group_name_H-M   'P 1'
#
loop_
_entity.id
_entity.type
_entity.pdbx_description
1 polymer ?
#
loop_
_entity_poly.entity_id
_entity_poly.type
_entity_poly.pdbx_seq_one_letter_code
_entity_poly.pdbx_strand_id
1 'polypeptide(L)'
;MLQMILSYLPFGGGDEEGPPFLNFLIRKAAHLTEFGILAALVWRALLPKRFAYAGAWLFATAYAATDEWHQSFEPGRTATPKDVAIDSCGALIALLIVFVCRHWLRTKHCAVKRGV
;
A
#
# COMPACT_ATOMS: atom_id res chain seq x y z
N MET A 1 -1.70 -26.22 18.79
CA MET A 1 -2.93 -26.89 18.32
C MET A 1 -3.40 -26.40 16.94
N LEU A 2 -3.53 -25.10 16.69
CA LEU A 2 -3.98 -24.59 15.38
C LEU A 2 -3.02 -24.96 14.21
N GLN A 3 -1.71 -24.98 14.46
CA GLN A 3 -0.70 -25.38 13.45
C GLN A 3 -0.71 -26.87 13.08
N MET A 4 -1.30 -27.73 13.91
CA MET A 4 -1.42 -29.18 13.66
C MET A 4 -2.61 -29.52 12.76
N ILE A 5 -3.61 -28.62 12.68
CA ILE A 5 -4.79 -28.77 11.81
C ILE A 5 -4.46 -28.26 10.39
N LEU A 6 -3.61 -27.24 10.28
CA LEU A 6 -3.11 -26.72 8.99
C LEU A 6 -2.20 -27.71 8.24
N SER A 7 -1.55 -28.64 8.95
CA SER A 7 -0.65 -29.64 8.34
C SER A 7 -1.38 -30.85 7.71
N TYR A 8 -2.68 -31.01 7.95
CA TYR A 8 -3.51 -32.12 7.43
C TYR A 8 -4.43 -31.70 6.27
N LEU A 9 -4.46 -30.41 5.91
CA LEU A 9 -5.12 -29.95 4.69
C LEU A 9 -4.20 -30.23 3.49
N PRO A 10 -4.70 -30.84 2.39
CA PRO A 10 -3.96 -31.07 1.16
C PRO A 10 -3.80 -29.76 0.37
N PHE A 11 -3.41 -28.69 1.04
CA PHE A 11 -2.90 -27.46 0.43
C PHE A 11 -1.38 -27.42 0.64
N GLY A 12 -0.74 -28.53 0.27
CA GLY A 12 0.69 -28.68 0.13
C GLY A 12 0.92 -29.55 -1.09
N GLY A 13 1.22 -28.93 -2.22
CA GLY A 13 1.45 -29.67 -3.48
C GLY A 13 1.12 -28.88 -4.75
N GLY A 14 1.54 -27.64 -4.81
CA GLY A 14 1.72 -26.91 -6.07
C GLY A 14 2.92 -26.00 -5.83
N ASP A 15 4.12 -26.51 -6.10
CA ASP A 15 5.24 -25.77 -6.68
C ASP A 15 5.25 -24.23 -6.50
N GLU A 16 5.32 -23.76 -5.25
CA GLU A 16 5.60 -22.35 -4.94
C GLU A 16 7.02 -22.20 -4.35
N GLU A 17 7.96 -23.04 -4.81
CA GLU A 17 9.35 -22.62 -4.97
C GLU A 17 9.43 -21.64 -6.16
N GLY A 18 8.55 -20.63 -6.20
CA GLY A 18 8.87 -19.42 -6.92
C GLY A 18 10.21 -18.96 -6.37
N PRO A 19 11.18 -18.58 -7.22
CA PRO A 19 12.52 -18.22 -6.75
C PRO A 19 12.37 -17.26 -5.56
N PRO A 20 13.21 -17.31 -4.52
CA PRO A 20 13.08 -16.48 -3.31
C PRO A 20 12.78 -14.99 -3.63
N PHE A 21 13.24 -14.54 -4.79
CA PHE A 21 12.92 -13.29 -5.45
C PHE A 21 11.44 -13.03 -5.77
N LEU A 22 10.69 -14.00 -6.31
CA LEU A 22 9.28 -13.87 -6.71
C LEU A 22 8.37 -13.71 -5.47
N ASN A 23 8.59 -14.53 -4.45
CA ASN A 23 7.92 -14.39 -3.15
C ASN A 23 8.21 -13.03 -2.49
N PHE A 24 9.47 -12.58 -2.56
CA PHE A 24 9.87 -11.25 -2.10
C PHE A 24 9.19 -10.13 -2.91
N LEU A 25 9.11 -10.27 -4.24
CA LEU A 25 8.46 -9.31 -5.13
C LEU A 25 6.95 -9.19 -4.84
N ILE A 26 6.26 -10.33 -4.67
CA ILE A 26 4.83 -10.38 -4.36
C ILE A 26 4.56 -9.71 -3.01
N ARG A 27 5.36 -10.01 -1.98
CA ARG A 27 5.22 -9.36 -0.66
C ARG A 27 5.41 -7.85 -0.74
N LYS A 28 6.42 -7.38 -1.49
CA LYS A 28 6.66 -5.94 -1.69
C LYS A 28 5.55 -5.27 -2.49
N ALA A 29 5.02 -5.94 -3.50
CA ALA A 29 3.88 -5.44 -4.26
C ALA A 29 2.62 -5.34 -3.38
N ALA A 30 2.37 -6.34 -2.54
CA ALA A 30 1.23 -6.37 -1.64
C ALA A 30 1.28 -5.21 -0.62
N HIS A 31 2.41 -5.03 0.07
CA HIS A 31 2.60 -3.88 0.97
C HIS A 31 2.44 -2.56 0.24
N LEU A 32 3.08 -2.38 -0.92
CA LEU A 32 2.96 -1.17 -1.73
C LEU A 32 1.49 -0.85 -2.09
N THR A 33 0.70 -1.86 -2.45
CA THR A 33 -0.74 -1.68 -2.73
C THR A 33 -1.55 -1.38 -1.47
N GLU A 34 -1.26 -2.03 -0.35
CA GLU A 34 -1.96 -1.84 0.92
C GLU A 34 -1.76 -0.41 1.43
N PHE A 35 -0.50 0.05 1.50
CA PHE A 35 -0.19 1.42 1.90
C PHE A 35 -0.73 2.45 0.90
N GLY A 36 -0.77 2.13 -0.39
CA GLY A 36 -1.40 2.96 -1.42
C GLY A 36 -2.91 3.14 -1.20
N ILE A 37 -3.63 2.06 -0.89
CA ILE A 37 -5.07 2.10 -0.57
C ILE A 37 -5.29 2.86 0.74
N LEU A 38 -4.49 2.60 1.78
CA LEU A 38 -4.55 3.30 3.05
C LEU A 38 -4.39 4.81 2.85
N ALA A 39 -3.37 5.24 2.09
CA ALA A 39 -3.15 6.65 1.77
C ALA A 39 -4.36 7.27 1.05
N ALA A 40 -4.97 6.57 0.09
CA ALA A 40 -6.16 7.05 -0.61
C ALA A 40 -7.38 7.19 0.33
N LEU A 41 -7.58 6.25 1.25
CA LEU A 41 -8.68 6.30 2.23
C LEU A 41 -8.48 7.44 3.24
N VAL A 42 -7.27 7.58 3.78
CA VAL A 42 -6.94 8.67 4.71
C VAL A 42 -7.06 10.02 4.02
N TRP A 43 -6.61 10.13 2.77
CA TRP A 43 -6.79 11.33 1.96
C TRP A 43 -8.28 11.68 1.82
N ARG A 44 -9.13 10.69 1.52
CA ARG A 44 -10.58 10.89 1.42
C ARG A 44 -11.20 11.32 2.76
N ALA A 45 -10.74 10.76 3.87
CA ALA A 45 -11.19 11.11 5.22
C ALA A 45 -10.75 12.53 5.64
N LEU A 46 -9.60 13.00 5.14
CA LEU A 46 -9.08 14.33 5.44
C LEU A 46 -9.69 15.45 4.57
N LEU A 47 -10.46 15.13 3.53
CA LEU A 47 -11.17 16.15 2.76
C LEU A 47 -12.21 16.89 3.62
N PRO A 48 -12.40 18.21 3.45
CA PRO A 48 -11.77 19.10 2.46
C PRO A 48 -10.51 19.83 2.98
N LYS A 49 -9.81 19.32 4.01
CA LYS A 49 -8.67 20.05 4.60
C LYS A 49 -7.56 20.32 3.57
N ARG A 50 -6.97 21.52 3.66
CA ARG A 50 -5.90 21.99 2.75
C ARG A 50 -4.68 21.06 2.67
N PHE A 51 -4.40 20.32 3.74
CA PHE A 51 -3.28 19.40 3.84
C PHE A 51 -3.69 17.92 3.74
N ALA A 52 -4.83 17.61 3.12
CA ALA A 52 -5.31 16.22 3.03
C ALA A 52 -4.31 15.28 2.36
N TYR A 53 -3.62 15.73 1.30
CA TYR A 53 -2.59 14.93 0.62
C TYR A 53 -1.34 14.72 1.48
N ALA A 54 -0.80 15.81 2.06
CA ALA A 54 0.38 15.73 2.92
C ALA A 54 0.11 14.93 4.21
N GLY A 55 -1.05 15.13 4.83
CA GLY A 55 -1.47 14.39 6.03
C GLY A 55 -1.69 12.91 5.76
N ALA A 56 -2.26 12.55 4.60
CA ALA A 56 -2.43 11.16 4.21
C ALA A 56 -1.09 10.46 3.95
N TRP A 57 -0.16 11.15 3.29
CA TRP A 57 1.17 10.61 3.06
C TRP A 57 1.94 10.44 4.38
N LEU A 58 1.97 11.45 5.24
CA LEU A 58 2.62 11.36 6.55
C LEU A 58 2.04 10.24 7.42
N PHE A 59 0.71 10.08 7.41
CA PHE A 59 0.06 8.99 8.13
C PHE A 59 0.46 7.61 7.57
N ALA A 60 0.44 7.43 6.24
CA ALA A 60 0.85 6.19 5.61
C ALA A 60 2.32 5.85 5.88
N THR A 61 3.23 6.84 5.84
CA THR A 61 4.64 6.67 6.19
C THR A 61 4.85 6.31 7.66
N ALA A 62 4.13 6.95 8.59
CA ALA A 62 4.19 6.59 10.01
C ALA A 62 3.65 5.17 10.27
N TYR A 63 2.62 4.77 9.55
CA TYR A 63 2.07 3.42 9.63
C TYR A 63 3.06 2.38 9.07
N ALA A 64 3.72 2.67 7.94
CA ALA A 64 4.77 1.81 7.38
C ALA A 64 5.95 1.62 8.34
N ALA A 65 6.36 2.66 9.07
CA ALA A 65 7.38 2.54 10.11
C ALA A 65 6.93 1.62 11.27
N THR A 66 5.64 1.61 11.59
CA THR A 66 5.08 0.71 12.62
C THR A 66 5.01 -0.73 12.11
N ASP A 67 4.73 -0.93 10.82
CA ASP A 67 4.72 -2.26 10.19
C ASP A 67 6.12 -2.90 10.18
N GLU A 68 7.14 -2.13 9.77
CA GLU A 68 8.54 -2.59 9.83
C GLU A 68 9.02 -2.87 11.27
N TRP A 69 8.53 -2.08 12.23
CA TRP A 69 8.76 -2.37 13.65
C TRP A 69 8.12 -3.71 14.05
N HIS A 70 6.89 -4.00 13.61
CA HIS A 70 6.27 -5.30 13.86
C HIS A 70 7.02 -6.46 13.18
N GLN A 71 7.47 -6.27 11.94
CA GLN A 71 8.25 -7.27 11.21
C GLN A 71 9.61 -7.55 11.85
N SER A 72 10.17 -6.59 12.61
CA SER A 72 11.43 -6.79 13.34
C SER A 72 11.35 -7.83 14.46
N PHE A 73 10.16 -8.19 14.93
CA PHE A 73 9.97 -9.24 15.93
C PHE A 73 9.99 -10.65 15.35
N GLU A 74 9.98 -10.79 14.02
CA GLU A 74 10.06 -12.09 13.35
C GLU A 74 11.50 -12.59 13.25
N PRO A 75 11.82 -13.77 13.80
CA PRO A 75 13.18 -14.32 13.77
C PRO A 75 13.69 -14.47 12.33
N GLY A 76 14.85 -13.88 12.04
CA GLY A 76 15.51 -13.99 10.74
C GLY A 76 15.18 -12.87 9.75
N ARG A 77 14.43 -11.84 10.14
CA ARG A 77 14.13 -10.68 9.29
C ARG A 77 14.86 -9.43 9.77
N THR A 78 15.63 -8.78 8.89
CA THR A 78 16.26 -7.49 9.16
C THR A 78 15.37 -6.36 8.66
N ALA A 79 14.63 -5.74 9.57
CA ALA A 79 13.90 -4.51 9.28
C ALA A 79 14.88 -3.44 8.79
N THR A 80 14.67 -2.93 7.58
CA THR A 80 15.58 -1.96 6.97
C THR A 80 14.82 -0.68 6.69
N PRO A 81 15.36 0.51 7.00
CA PRO A 81 14.72 1.80 6.67
C PRO A 81 14.38 1.97 5.18
N LYS A 82 15.02 1.17 4.32
CA LYS A 82 14.74 1.10 2.87
C LYS A 82 13.33 0.61 2.57
N ASP A 83 12.78 -0.30 3.38
CA ASP A 83 11.45 -0.86 3.14
C ASP A 83 10.36 0.18 3.46
N VAL A 84 10.49 0.90 4.58
CA VAL A 84 9.66 2.10 4.88
C VAL A 84 9.69 3.14 3.76
N ALA A 85 10.87 3.35 3.15
CA ALA A 85 11.01 4.30 2.04
C ALA A 85 10.29 3.82 0.76
N ILE A 86 10.32 2.52 0.47
CA ILE A 86 9.60 1.93 -0.67
C ILE A 86 8.09 2.06 -0.46
N ASP A 87 7.59 1.76 0.73
CA ASP A 87 6.17 1.87 1.05
C ASP A 87 5.69 3.33 1.03
N SER A 88 6.51 4.25 1.53
CA SER A 88 6.25 5.69 1.46
C SER A 88 6.21 6.22 0.02
N CYS A 89 7.08 5.69 -0.86
CA CYS A 89 7.03 5.98 -2.30
C CYS A 89 5.74 5.40 -2.93
N GLY A 90 5.33 4.19 -2.55
CA GLY A 90 4.07 3.58 -2.96
C GLY A 90 2.85 4.43 -2.61
N ALA A 91 2.79 4.89 -1.36
CA ALA A 91 1.75 5.81 -0.89
C ALA A 91 1.74 7.12 -1.68
N LEU A 92 2.91 7.69 -1.98
CA LEU A 92 3.03 8.91 -2.78
C LEU A 92 2.50 8.72 -4.21
N ILE A 93 2.88 7.61 -4.87
CA ILE A 93 2.42 7.28 -6.23
C ILE A 93 0.89 7.13 -6.26
N ALA A 94 0.32 6.41 -5.29
CA ALA A 94 -1.14 6.25 -5.19
C ALA A 94 -1.86 7.61 -5.04
N LEU A 95 -1.34 8.51 -4.19
CA LEU A 95 -1.90 9.85 -4.03
C LEU A 95 -1.78 10.71 -5.29
N LEU A 96 -0.66 10.61 -6.02
CA LEU A 96 -0.49 11.28 -7.32
C LEU A 96 -1.50 10.79 -8.35
N ILE A 97 -1.73 9.49 -8.44
CA ILE A 97 -2.75 8.91 -9.33
C ILE A 97 -4.12 9.47 -8.97
N VAL A 98 -4.49 9.50 -7.69
CA VAL A 98 -5.77 10.06 -7.23
C VAL A 98 -5.90 11.55 -7.59
N PHE A 99 -4.83 12.33 -7.43
CA PHE A 99 -4.80 13.74 -7.81
C PHE A 99 -5.04 13.93 -9.30
N VAL A 100 -4.30 13.19 -10.15
CA VAL A 100 -4.42 13.25 -11.61
C VAL A 100 -5.82 12.80 -12.03
N CYS A 101 -6.30 11.64 -11.60
CA CYS A 101 -7.63 11.15 -11.94
C CYS A 101 -8.74 12.16 -11.58
N ARG A 102 -8.67 12.81 -10.41
CA ARG A 102 -9.64 13.85 -10.04
C ARG A 102 -9.55 15.09 -10.90
N HIS A 103 -8.35 15.53 -11.23
CA HIS A 103 -8.15 16.69 -12.09
C HIS A 103 -8.73 16.41 -13.48
N TRP A 104 -8.46 15.23 -14.04
CA TRP A 104 -8.96 14.80 -15.35
C TRP A 104 -10.48 14.59 -15.38
N LEU A 105 -11.07 14.04 -14.32
CA LEU A 105 -12.54 13.93 -14.21
C LEU A 105 -13.19 15.32 -14.11
N ARG A 106 -12.60 16.25 -13.36
CA ARG A 106 -13.10 17.62 -13.25
C ARG A 106 -13.05 18.38 -14.58
N THR A 107 -11.99 18.22 -15.36
CA THR A 107 -11.89 18.88 -16.68
C THR A 107 -12.93 18.33 -17.66
N LYS A 108 -13.19 17.00 -17.67
CA LYS A 108 -14.24 16.38 -18.48
C LYS A 108 -15.64 16.89 -18.11
N HIS A 109 -15.98 16.96 -16.82
CA HIS A 109 -17.28 17.46 -16.37
C HIS A 109 -17.47 18.97 -16.64
N CYS A 110 -16.41 19.76 -16.59
CA CYS A 110 -16.48 21.19 -16.90
C CYS A 110 -16.57 21.46 -18.42
N ALA A 111 -15.94 20.62 -19.25
CA ALA A 111 -16.05 20.69 -20.70
C ALA A 111 -17.48 20.35 -21.19
N VAL A 112 -18.12 19.33 -20.60
CA VAL A 112 -19.52 18.99 -20.89
C VAL A 112 -20.48 20.13 -20.50
N LYS A 113 -20.27 20.77 -19.34
CA LYS A 113 -21.10 21.90 -18.89
C LYS A 113 -20.97 23.19 -19.70
N ARG A 114 -19.94 23.34 -20.55
CA ARG A 114 -19.77 24.52 -21.43
C ARG A 114 -20.32 24.32 -22.85
N GLY A 115 -20.72 23.09 -23.20
CA GLY A 115 -21.30 22.74 -24.50
C GLY A 115 -22.83 22.63 -24.49
N VAL A 116 -23.48 23.01 -23.39
CA VAL A 116 -24.94 23.14 -23.19
C VAL A 116 -25.21 24.57 -22.76
#